data_AF-A0AAZ3S2L3-F1
#
_entry.id   AF-A0AAZ3S2L3-F1
#
_cell.length_a   1.000
_cell.length_b   1.000
_cell.length_c   1.000
_cell.angle_alpha   90.00
_cell.angle_beta   90.00
_cell.angle_gamma   90.00
#
_symmetry.space_group_name_H-M   'P 1'
#
loop_
_entity.id
_entity.type
_entity.pdbx_description
1 polymer ?
#
loop_
_entity_poly.entity_id
_entity_poly.type
_entity_poly.pdbx_seq_one_letter_code
_entity_poly.pdbx_strand_id
1 'polypeptide(L)'
;IVIQKIIPHYSFARWLLCSGSLRWYQHPTEDELRSLAGKQQKTKSKKDRRNNGHIENKPLTIPKDIDLQLETKCITEVDTLALHYFPEFQWLVDFTVAATVVYLITELYYTVAQPSGEMNISVVWCLLVLAFVIKTLFSLTAFYFKLEEGGERSLCITFAFFFFVKAMAILIVTENYLEFGLETGDTTGSVLFSRGPISKLTFKLILALLCSLIGAFLTFPGLRLAQMHLDALNLTTAKVTQTLLHINFLSPLIMVLLWVKPITKDYLLNPALGKESMPLMTEETYDTLRLWAILLLCVLRLAMMRHHLQAYLNLAQKGVEQMKKEAGRISTIDLQKMVARVFYYLCVIALQYVAPLVMLLHTTFLLKTLGGHSWGVYSEEDLPCPMEINSDPAVVAVATAAPGLAVVAQASVVQLSVALGGLRTVFTPLLFRGLLSFLTWWIAACLFSTSIFGLFYHQYLMAA
;
A
#
# COMPACT_ATOMS: atom_id res chain seq x y z
N ILE A 1 21.27 7.25 -11.96
CA ILE A 1 21.66 7.51 -13.36
C ILE A 1 21.19 6.40 -14.30
N VAL A 2 21.45 5.11 -14.02
CA VAL A 2 20.96 3.99 -14.87
C VAL A 2 19.43 3.83 -14.83
N ILE A 3 18.83 3.88 -13.64
CA ILE A 3 17.36 3.78 -13.47
C ILE A 3 16.63 4.89 -14.23
N GLN A 4 17.11 6.14 -14.15
CA GLN A 4 16.54 7.28 -14.90
C GLN A 4 16.66 7.13 -16.43
N LYS A 5 17.60 6.32 -16.93
CA LYS A 5 17.74 6.03 -18.37
C LYS A 5 16.89 4.85 -18.84
N ILE A 6 16.48 3.93 -17.96
CA ILE A 6 15.67 2.75 -18.30
C ILE A 6 14.17 3.05 -18.15
N ILE A 7 13.77 3.82 -17.14
CA ILE A 7 12.38 4.26 -16.89
C ILE A 7 11.65 4.82 -18.13
N PRO A 8 12.29 5.59 -19.04
CA PRO A 8 11.61 6.10 -20.23
C PRO A 8 11.23 5.00 -21.23
N HIS A 9 12.01 3.91 -21.30
CA HIS A 9 11.89 2.85 -22.31
C HIS A 9 11.18 1.59 -21.80
N TYR A 10 11.30 1.27 -20.51
CA TYR A 10 10.63 0.14 -19.87
C TYR A 10 10.06 0.58 -18.52
N SER A 11 8.81 1.05 -18.52
CA SER A 11 8.08 1.41 -17.30
C SER A 11 7.03 0.35 -16.99
N PHE A 12 7.18 -0.33 -15.85
CA PHE A 12 6.20 -1.31 -15.39
C PHE A 12 4.89 -0.60 -15.03
N ALA A 13 4.96 0.65 -14.54
CA ALA A 13 3.80 1.48 -14.28
C ALA A 13 2.95 1.71 -15.54
N ARG A 14 3.60 2.03 -16.67
CA ARG A 14 2.91 2.20 -17.96
C ARG A 14 2.33 0.88 -18.44
N TRP A 15 3.06 -0.22 -18.36
CA TRP A 15 2.52 -1.54 -18.71
C TRP A 15 1.28 -1.90 -17.86
N LEU A 16 1.28 -1.55 -16.57
CA LEU A 16 0.17 -1.83 -15.66
C LEU A 16 -1.12 -1.09 -16.05
N LEU A 17 -1.01 0.14 -16.59
CA LEU A 17 -2.16 0.95 -17.03
C LEU A 17 -2.51 0.78 -18.53
N CYS A 18 -1.51 0.65 -19.40
CA CYS A 18 -1.65 0.75 -20.87
C CYS A 18 -1.64 -0.60 -21.61
N SER A 19 -1.60 -1.75 -20.91
CA SER A 19 -1.56 -3.09 -21.55
C SER A 19 -2.86 -3.49 -22.29
N GLY A 20 -3.77 -2.55 -22.55
CA GLY A 20 -5.00 -2.76 -23.32
C GLY A 20 -6.15 -3.43 -22.54
N SER A 21 -5.92 -3.86 -21.30
CA SER A 21 -6.97 -4.49 -20.48
C SER A 21 -7.91 -3.49 -19.82
N LEU A 22 -7.46 -2.24 -19.61
CA LEU A 22 -8.26 -1.19 -18.97
C LEU A 22 -8.99 -0.36 -20.02
N ARG A 23 -10.31 -0.21 -19.82
CA ARG A 23 -11.19 0.61 -20.65
C ARG A 23 -11.79 1.73 -19.82
N TRP A 24 -11.62 2.96 -20.28
CA TRP A 24 -12.21 4.15 -19.68
C TRP A 24 -13.34 4.69 -20.55
N TYR A 25 -14.22 5.48 -19.94
CA TYR A 25 -15.36 6.08 -20.63
C TYR A 25 -15.04 7.50 -21.04
N GLN A 26 -15.12 7.77 -22.35
CA GLN A 26 -14.87 9.11 -22.86
C GLN A 26 -16.03 10.05 -22.46
N HIS A 27 -15.69 11.28 -22.07
CA HIS A 27 -16.71 12.29 -21.85
C HIS A 27 -17.42 12.62 -23.18
N PRO A 28 -18.75 12.75 -23.19
CA PRO A 28 -19.50 13.00 -24.41
C PRO A 28 -19.22 14.41 -24.94
N THR A 29 -19.24 14.58 -26.26
CA THR A 29 -19.04 15.90 -26.89
C THR A 29 -20.30 16.75 -26.78
N GLU A 30 -20.15 18.08 -26.80
CA GLU A 30 -21.32 18.97 -26.75
C GLU A 30 -22.29 18.73 -27.91
N ASP A 31 -21.76 18.41 -29.09
CA ASP A 31 -22.57 18.16 -30.29
C ASP A 31 -23.35 16.84 -30.19
N GLU A 32 -22.73 15.79 -29.66
CA GLU A 32 -23.40 14.52 -29.38
C GLU A 32 -24.53 14.72 -28.37
N LEU A 33 -24.25 15.42 -27.27
CA LEU A 33 -25.22 15.76 -26.24
C LEU A 33 -26.39 16.61 -26.80
N ARG A 34 -26.10 17.62 -27.64
CA ARG A 34 -27.11 18.44 -28.33
C ARG A 34 -27.97 17.59 -29.27
N SER A 35 -27.36 16.67 -30.00
CA SER A 35 -28.08 15.80 -30.95
C SER A 35 -29.06 14.87 -30.23
N LEU A 36 -28.65 14.29 -29.09
CA LEU A 36 -29.47 13.40 -28.28
C LEU A 36 -30.59 14.16 -27.56
N ALA A 37 -30.30 15.36 -27.04
CA ALA A 37 -31.29 16.22 -26.41
C ALA A 37 -32.35 16.72 -27.41
N GLY A 38 -31.91 17.07 -28.63
CA GLY A 38 -32.78 17.50 -29.72
C GLY A 38 -33.70 16.38 -30.23
N LYS A 39 -33.23 15.12 -30.21
CA LYS A 39 -34.06 13.95 -30.53
C LYS A 39 -35.17 13.72 -29.49
N GLN A 40 -34.87 13.83 -28.20
CA GLN A 40 -35.87 13.70 -27.13
C GLN A 40 -36.87 14.87 -27.06
N GLN A 41 -36.45 16.10 -27.38
CA GLN A 41 -37.36 17.24 -27.45
C GLN A 41 -38.39 17.13 -28.58
N LYS A 42 -38.00 16.55 -29.73
CA LYS A 42 -38.93 16.28 -30.84
C LYS A 42 -40.04 15.31 -30.46
N THR A 43 -39.79 14.40 -29.50
CA THR A 43 -40.79 13.47 -28.97
C THR A 43 -41.68 14.08 -27.88
N LYS A 44 -41.20 15.09 -27.13
CA LYS A 44 -41.92 15.67 -25.97
C LYS A 44 -42.63 17.01 -26.22
N SER A 45 -42.37 17.77 -27.29
CA SER A 45 -43.08 19.04 -27.49
C SER A 45 -43.22 19.50 -28.95
N LYS A 46 -44.47 19.41 -29.45
CA LYS A 46 -45.04 20.27 -30.50
C LYS A 46 -45.88 21.41 -29.89
N LYS A 47 -45.74 21.68 -28.59
CA LYS A 47 -46.58 22.63 -27.85
C LYS A 47 -45.70 23.42 -26.88
N ASP A 48 -45.64 24.73 -27.09
CA ASP A 48 -44.92 25.74 -26.30
C ASP A 48 -43.51 26.08 -26.78
N ARG A 49 -43.44 26.70 -27.96
CA ARG A 49 -42.27 27.49 -28.37
C ARG A 49 -42.65 28.95 -28.56
N ARG A 50 -42.97 29.63 -27.45
CA ARG A 50 -43.04 31.08 -27.42
C ARG A 50 -42.75 31.59 -26.00
N ASN A 51 -41.48 31.65 -25.62
CA ASN A 51 -40.97 32.88 -25.00
C ASN A 51 -39.46 32.98 -24.87
N ASN A 52 -39.01 34.19 -25.20
CA ASN A 52 -37.88 34.96 -24.70
C ASN A 52 -36.42 34.58 -25.00
N GLY A 53 -35.79 35.50 -25.73
CA GLY A 53 -34.36 35.69 -25.80
C GLY A 53 -33.83 36.33 -24.52
N HIS A 54 -32.89 35.64 -23.88
CA HIS A 54 -31.91 36.21 -22.99
C HIS A 54 -30.66 35.33 -23.13
N ILE A 55 -29.73 35.74 -23.99
CA ILE A 55 -28.42 35.07 -24.13
C ILE A 55 -27.59 35.54 -22.95
N GLU A 56 -27.80 34.89 -21.81
CA GLU A 56 -26.77 34.83 -20.77
C GLU A 56 -25.94 33.57 -21.03
N ASN A 57 -24.62 33.67 -20.83
CA ASN A 57 -23.62 32.60 -20.82
C ASN A 57 -23.91 31.54 -19.73
N LYS A 58 -25.12 30.98 -19.70
CA LYS A 58 -25.49 29.85 -18.85
C LYS A 58 -25.13 28.57 -19.62
N PRO A 59 -24.38 27.64 -19.00
CA PRO A 59 -23.95 26.43 -19.66
C PRO A 59 -25.18 25.66 -20.17
N LEU A 60 -25.07 25.12 -21.38
CA LEU A 60 -26.18 24.40 -22.02
C LEU A 60 -26.66 23.29 -21.08
N THR A 61 -27.93 23.34 -20.68
CA THR A 61 -28.53 22.33 -19.80
C THR A 61 -29.31 21.30 -20.59
N ILE A 62 -29.24 20.04 -20.17
CA ILE A 62 -29.83 18.89 -20.85
C ILE A 62 -30.66 18.08 -19.84
N PRO A 63 -31.78 17.46 -20.26
CA PRO A 63 -32.53 16.55 -19.39
C PRO A 63 -31.67 15.39 -18.89
N LYS A 64 -31.81 15.04 -17.62
CA LYS A 64 -31.06 13.92 -17.00
C LYS A 64 -31.48 12.56 -17.56
N ASP A 65 -32.70 12.40 -18.06
CA ASP A 65 -33.26 11.18 -18.67
C ASP A 65 -32.79 10.93 -20.12
N ILE A 66 -31.73 11.61 -20.56
CA ILE A 66 -31.18 11.45 -21.90
C ILE A 66 -30.63 10.03 -22.10
N ASP A 67 -30.93 9.42 -23.25
CA ASP A 67 -30.37 8.11 -23.57
C ASP A 67 -28.91 8.23 -24.05
N LEU A 68 -28.03 8.51 -23.10
CA LEU A 68 -26.59 8.58 -23.30
C LEU A 68 -25.97 7.19 -23.12
N GLN A 69 -25.20 6.75 -24.10
CA GLN A 69 -24.30 5.60 -24.00
C GLN A 69 -22.87 6.12 -24.10
N LEU A 70 -22.07 5.93 -23.05
CA LEU A 70 -20.70 6.41 -23.05
C LEU A 70 -19.83 5.50 -23.92
N GLU A 71 -19.05 6.09 -24.82
CA GLU A 71 -18.07 5.35 -25.61
C GLU A 71 -16.90 4.87 -24.71
N THR A 72 -16.45 3.64 -24.94
CA THR A 72 -15.31 3.07 -24.23
C THR A 72 -14.05 3.16 -25.08
N LYS A 73 -12.95 3.60 -24.47
CA LYS A 73 -11.62 3.65 -25.09
C LYS A 73 -10.60 2.90 -24.24
N CYS A 74 -9.65 2.25 -24.88
CA CYS A 74 -8.49 1.68 -24.20
C CYS A 74 -7.56 2.82 -23.76
N ILE A 75 -6.92 2.67 -22.61
CA ILE A 75 -5.94 3.65 -22.12
C ILE A 75 -4.69 3.60 -23.01
N THR A 76 -4.38 4.71 -23.68
CA THR A 76 -3.14 4.84 -24.46
C THR A 76 -2.07 5.59 -23.67
N GLU A 77 -0.80 5.45 -24.06
CA GLU A 77 0.31 6.12 -23.38
C GLU A 77 0.17 7.64 -23.38
N VAL A 78 -0.37 8.21 -24.46
CA VAL A 78 -0.57 9.66 -24.59
C VAL A 78 -1.60 10.16 -23.57
N ASP A 79 -2.67 9.39 -23.35
CA ASP A 79 -3.71 9.74 -22.38
C ASP A 79 -3.17 9.72 -20.95
N THR A 80 -2.19 8.87 -20.65
CA THR A 80 -1.60 8.78 -19.31
C THR A 80 -0.81 10.01 -18.90
N LEU A 81 -0.26 10.77 -19.85
CA LEU A 81 0.46 12.01 -19.57
C LEU A 81 -0.47 13.12 -19.04
N ALA A 82 -1.75 13.06 -19.35
CA ALA A 82 -2.76 14.01 -18.88
C ALA A 82 -3.31 13.64 -17.48
N LEU A 83 -3.01 12.45 -16.97
CA LEU A 83 -3.51 11.98 -15.67
C LEU A 83 -2.85 12.72 -14.51
N HIS A 84 -3.66 13.12 -13.53
CA HIS A 84 -3.17 13.74 -12.30
C HIS A 84 -2.42 12.71 -11.45
N TYR A 85 -1.26 13.06 -10.88
CA TYR A 85 -0.36 12.15 -10.13
C TYR A 85 0.30 11.01 -10.96
N PHE A 86 0.27 11.08 -12.29
CA PHE A 86 0.94 10.06 -13.10
C PHE A 86 2.45 9.96 -12.86
N PRO A 87 3.22 11.07 -12.76
CA PRO A 87 4.65 10.99 -12.45
C PRO A 87 4.93 10.28 -11.11
N GLU A 88 4.15 10.59 -10.07
CA GLU A 88 4.26 9.99 -8.75
C GLU A 88 3.95 8.50 -8.77
N PHE A 89 2.91 8.10 -9.51
CA PHE A 89 2.57 6.70 -9.74
C PHE A 89 3.69 5.96 -10.47
N GLN A 90 4.19 6.53 -11.57
CA GLN A 90 5.26 5.96 -12.36
C GLN A 90 6.52 5.77 -11.50
N TRP A 91 6.93 6.80 -10.76
CA TRP A 91 8.07 6.72 -9.87
C TRP A 91 7.89 5.67 -8.78
N LEU A 92 6.71 5.57 -8.15
CA LEU A 92 6.49 4.62 -7.05
C LEU A 92 6.65 3.19 -7.54
N VAL A 93 5.97 2.87 -8.64
CA VAL A 93 5.95 1.51 -9.19
C VAL A 93 7.32 1.13 -9.74
N ASP A 94 7.92 1.97 -10.59
CA ASP A 94 9.18 1.62 -11.25
C ASP A 94 10.34 1.57 -10.24
N PHE A 95 10.37 2.47 -9.25
CA PHE A 95 11.38 2.43 -8.19
C PHE A 95 11.21 1.20 -7.29
N THR A 96 9.98 0.81 -6.98
CA THR A 96 9.67 -0.41 -6.22
C THR A 96 10.15 -1.66 -6.95
N VAL A 97 9.90 -1.76 -8.27
CA VAL A 97 10.36 -2.89 -9.08
C VAL A 97 11.88 -2.94 -9.09
N ALA A 98 12.55 -1.81 -9.31
CA ALA A 98 14.01 -1.74 -9.28
C ALA A 98 14.58 -2.16 -7.92
N ALA A 99 14.03 -1.66 -6.82
CA ALA A 99 14.44 -2.03 -5.46
C ALA A 99 14.20 -3.51 -5.15
N THR A 100 13.07 -4.07 -5.60
CA THR A 100 12.76 -5.50 -5.45
C THR A 100 13.76 -6.36 -6.24
N VAL A 101 14.12 -5.96 -7.46
CA VAL A 101 15.14 -6.66 -8.25
C VAL A 101 16.51 -6.59 -7.57
N VAL A 102 16.91 -5.41 -7.08
CA VAL A 102 18.15 -5.27 -6.30
C VAL A 102 18.15 -6.16 -5.06
N TYR A 103 17.02 -6.24 -4.36
CA TYR A 103 16.85 -7.14 -3.22
C TYR A 103 17.01 -8.60 -3.60
N LEU A 104 16.35 -9.06 -4.67
CA LEU A 104 16.45 -10.45 -5.15
C LEU A 104 17.87 -10.81 -5.60
N ILE A 105 18.55 -9.92 -6.32
CA ILE A 105 19.95 -10.13 -6.75
C ILE A 105 20.87 -10.18 -5.53
N THR A 106 20.67 -9.26 -4.59
CA THR A 106 21.46 -9.24 -3.35
C THR A 106 21.24 -10.53 -2.57
N GLU A 107 20.00 -11.00 -2.47
CA GLU A 107 19.72 -12.26 -1.79
C GLU A 107 20.35 -13.46 -2.49
N LEU A 108 20.28 -13.53 -3.82
CA LEU A 108 20.98 -14.57 -4.58
C LEU A 108 22.49 -14.53 -4.37
N TYR A 109 23.06 -13.33 -4.23
CA TYR A 109 24.47 -13.16 -3.91
C TYR A 109 24.80 -13.67 -2.50
N TYR A 110 23.99 -13.34 -1.48
CA TYR A 110 24.21 -13.81 -0.12
C TYR A 110 24.04 -15.33 0.02
N THR A 111 23.13 -15.95 -0.74
CA THR A 111 22.95 -17.41 -0.71
C THR A 111 24.11 -18.16 -1.37
N VAL A 112 24.75 -17.58 -2.39
CA VAL A 112 25.84 -18.23 -3.13
C VAL A 112 27.23 -17.92 -2.55
N ALA A 113 27.49 -16.66 -2.18
CA ALA A 113 28.83 -16.18 -1.86
C ALA A 113 29.15 -16.12 -0.35
N GLN A 114 28.14 -16.29 0.53
CA GLN A 114 28.25 -16.19 2.00
C GLN A 114 29.25 -15.11 2.51
N PRO A 115 29.11 -13.84 2.10
CA PRO A 115 30.06 -12.80 2.51
C PRO A 115 29.89 -12.44 3.98
N SER A 116 30.96 -12.55 4.77
CA SER A 116 30.99 -12.15 6.18
C SER A 116 31.33 -10.67 6.33
N GLY A 117 30.43 -9.86 6.91
CA GLY A 117 30.74 -8.52 7.43
C GLY A 117 30.33 -7.33 6.55
N GLU A 118 29.83 -7.54 5.33
CA GLU A 118 29.39 -6.45 4.45
C GLU A 118 27.97 -5.97 4.75
N MET A 119 27.74 -4.65 4.64
CA MET A 119 26.40 -4.07 4.80
C MET A 119 25.51 -4.45 3.62
N ASN A 120 24.39 -5.10 3.89
CA ASN A 120 23.44 -5.49 2.86
C ASN A 120 22.80 -4.23 2.22
N ILE A 121 23.26 -3.86 1.03
CA ILE A 121 22.81 -2.67 0.31
C ILE A 121 21.30 -2.69 0.05
N SER A 122 20.69 -3.87 -0.09
CA SER A 122 19.26 -4.01 -0.34
C SER A 122 18.39 -3.45 0.80
N VAL A 123 18.88 -3.45 2.04
CA VAL A 123 18.19 -2.83 3.19
C VAL A 123 17.98 -1.34 2.95
N VAL A 124 18.99 -0.64 2.42
CA VAL A 124 18.91 0.80 2.10
C VAL A 124 17.87 1.03 1.02
N TRP A 125 17.84 0.21 -0.03
CA TRP A 125 16.82 0.29 -1.08
C TRP A 125 15.42 0.06 -0.52
N CYS A 126 15.23 -0.91 0.36
CA CYS A 126 13.93 -1.14 1.00
C CYS A 126 13.48 0.05 1.87
N LEU A 127 14.39 0.65 2.64
CA LEU A 127 14.08 1.84 3.44
C LEU A 127 13.73 3.05 2.57
N LEU A 128 14.44 3.24 1.43
CA LEU A 128 14.11 4.29 0.47
C LEU A 128 12.71 4.09 -0.15
N VAL A 129 12.34 2.85 -0.46
CA VAL A 129 10.99 2.54 -0.95
C VAL A 129 9.94 2.88 0.11
N LEU A 130 10.16 2.49 1.37
CA LEU A 130 9.24 2.83 2.46
C LEU A 130 9.11 4.36 2.66
N ALA A 131 10.22 5.10 2.59
CA ALA A 131 10.20 6.56 2.66
C ALA A 131 9.39 7.17 1.49
N PHE A 132 9.54 6.62 0.28
CA PHE A 132 8.79 7.07 -0.89
C PHE A 132 7.29 6.75 -0.80
N VAL A 133 6.94 5.59 -0.24
CA VAL A 133 5.55 5.22 0.08
C VAL A 133 4.95 6.19 1.10
N ILE A 134 5.63 6.46 2.21
CA ILE A 134 5.16 7.40 3.23
C ILE A 134 4.99 8.80 2.64
N LYS A 135 5.95 9.29 1.84
CA LYS A 135 5.84 10.57 1.12
C LYS A 135 4.61 10.60 0.22
N THR A 136 4.36 9.52 -0.51
CA THR A 136 3.22 9.41 -1.43
C THR A 136 1.91 9.39 -0.67
N LEU A 137 1.79 8.59 0.37
CA LEU A 137 0.61 8.54 1.23
C LEU A 137 0.34 9.88 1.90
N PHE A 138 1.37 10.56 2.41
CA PHE A 138 1.24 11.92 2.94
C PHE A 138 0.74 12.91 1.89
N SER A 139 1.29 12.87 0.67
CA SER A 139 0.84 13.72 -0.45
C SER A 139 -0.62 13.48 -0.80
N LEU A 140 -1.05 12.21 -0.82
CA LEU A 140 -2.43 11.83 -1.05
C LEU A 140 -3.33 12.34 0.08
N THR A 141 -3.00 12.08 1.34
CA THR A 141 -3.77 12.58 2.47
C THR A 141 -3.84 14.12 2.45
N ALA A 142 -2.73 14.82 2.18
CA ALA A 142 -2.73 16.27 2.07
C ALA A 142 -3.63 16.78 0.92
N PHE A 143 -3.74 16.02 -0.18
CA PHE A 143 -4.66 16.32 -1.26
C PHE A 143 -6.13 16.20 -0.82
N TYR A 144 -6.51 15.13 -0.11
CA TYR A 144 -7.85 14.99 0.53
C TYR A 144 -8.13 16.11 1.53
N PHE A 145 -7.11 16.56 2.27
CA PHE A 145 -7.28 17.69 3.18
C PHE A 145 -7.47 19.02 2.49
N LYS A 146 -7.12 19.17 1.21
CA LYS A 146 -7.31 20.43 0.46
C LYS A 146 -8.67 20.53 -0.23
N LEU A 147 -9.40 19.41 -0.37
CA LEU A 147 -10.75 19.42 -0.92
C LEU A 147 -11.68 20.29 -0.03
N GLU A 148 -12.59 21.02 -0.68
CA GLU A 148 -13.48 22.02 -0.05
C GLU A 148 -14.52 21.38 0.88
N GLU A 149 -14.81 20.08 0.71
CA GLU A 149 -15.76 19.35 1.54
C GLU A 149 -15.09 18.91 2.86
N GLY A 150 -15.44 19.57 3.96
CA GLY A 150 -14.83 19.34 5.29
C GLY A 150 -15.00 17.91 5.86
N GLY A 151 -15.84 17.07 5.26
CA GLY A 151 -16.11 15.70 5.71
C GLY A 151 -14.91 14.76 5.62
N GLU A 152 -14.06 14.90 4.60
CA GLU A 152 -12.89 14.02 4.45
C GLU A 152 -11.82 14.28 5.53
N ARG A 153 -11.68 15.54 5.95
CA ARG A 153 -10.76 15.95 7.01
C ARG A 153 -11.17 15.37 8.36
N SER A 154 -12.46 15.50 8.70
CA SER A 154 -12.99 14.98 9.97
C SER A 154 -12.93 13.46 10.01
N LEU A 155 -13.22 12.78 8.88
CA LEU A 155 -13.07 11.34 8.74
C LEU A 155 -11.62 10.89 9.04
N CYS A 156 -10.63 11.51 8.39
CA CYS A 156 -9.23 11.16 8.60
C CYS A 156 -8.76 11.37 10.05
N ILE A 157 -9.16 12.48 10.69
CA ILE A 157 -8.83 12.75 12.10
C ILE A 157 -9.50 11.70 13.03
N THR A 158 -10.75 11.35 12.74
CA THR A 158 -11.49 10.32 13.51
C THR A 158 -10.80 8.96 13.43
N PHE A 159 -10.37 8.55 12.24
CA PHE A 159 -9.62 7.31 12.08
C PHE A 159 -8.22 7.37 12.72
N ALA A 160 -7.54 8.52 12.70
CA ALA A 160 -6.27 8.69 13.40
C ALA A 160 -6.44 8.43 14.91
N PHE A 161 -7.49 8.99 15.53
CA PHE A 161 -7.82 8.75 16.94
C PHE A 161 -8.22 7.28 17.20
N PHE A 162 -9.07 6.70 16.35
CA PHE A 162 -9.43 5.29 16.43
C PHE A 162 -8.20 4.38 16.39
N PHE A 163 -7.27 4.62 15.47
CA PHE A 163 -6.04 3.86 15.36
C PHE A 163 -5.08 4.09 16.52
N PHE A 164 -5.05 5.29 17.10
CA PHE A 164 -4.29 5.55 18.32
C PHE A 164 -4.79 4.69 19.49
N VAL A 165 -6.11 4.70 19.75
CA VAL A 165 -6.72 3.88 20.82
C VAL A 165 -6.52 2.39 20.55
N LYS A 166 -6.72 1.95 19.30
CA LYS A 166 -6.47 0.56 18.88
C LYS A 166 -5.01 0.16 19.12
N ALA A 167 -4.04 1.02 18.77
CA ALA A 167 -2.62 0.76 18.98
C ALA A 167 -2.30 0.64 20.47
N MET A 168 -2.83 1.55 21.30
CA MET A 168 -2.65 1.50 22.76
C MET A 168 -3.20 0.20 23.35
N ALA A 169 -4.39 -0.24 22.92
CA ALA A 169 -4.97 -1.50 23.38
C ALA A 169 -4.08 -2.70 23.00
N ILE A 170 -3.58 -2.75 21.76
CA ILE A 170 -2.75 -3.86 21.28
C ILE A 170 -1.36 -3.89 21.93
N LEU A 171 -0.74 -2.73 22.19
CA LEU A 171 0.57 -2.65 22.86
C LEU A 171 0.54 -3.04 24.35
N ILE A 172 -0.66 -3.22 24.92
CA ILE A 172 -0.90 -3.76 26.27
C ILE A 172 -1.10 -5.28 26.23
N VAL A 173 -1.52 -5.85 25.10
CA VAL A 173 -1.73 -7.31 24.97
C VAL A 173 -0.41 -8.05 25.15
N THR A 174 -0.44 -9.12 25.94
CA THR A 174 0.75 -9.93 26.25
C THR A 174 1.19 -10.76 25.05
N GLU A 175 2.50 -11.08 24.99
CA GLU A 175 3.09 -11.90 23.92
C GLU A 175 2.55 -13.34 23.87
N ASN A 176 1.78 -13.76 24.88
CA ASN A 176 1.10 -15.06 24.91
C ASN A 176 -0.03 -15.15 23.88
N TYR A 177 -0.62 -14.02 23.48
CA TYR A 177 -1.68 -14.00 22.46
C TYR A 177 -1.17 -13.53 21.10
N LEU A 178 -0.31 -12.50 21.08
CA LEU A 178 0.22 -11.90 19.86
C LEU A 178 1.76 -12.00 19.84
N GLU A 179 2.29 -12.77 18.89
CA GLU A 179 3.72 -13.05 18.81
C GLU A 179 4.48 -11.96 18.03
N PHE A 180 4.65 -10.79 18.64
CA PHE A 180 5.44 -9.73 18.02
C PHE A 180 6.93 -9.87 18.35
N GLY A 181 7.29 -10.22 19.59
CA GLY A 181 8.67 -10.18 20.08
C GLY A 181 9.11 -8.77 20.53
N LEU A 182 8.14 -7.91 20.87
CA LEU A 182 8.36 -6.55 21.33
C LEU A 182 8.89 -6.51 22.77
N GLU A 183 8.43 -7.36 23.69
CA GLU A 183 8.88 -7.39 25.08
C GLU A 183 10.30 -7.98 25.21
N THR A 184 10.61 -8.96 24.38
CA THR A 184 11.95 -9.55 24.29
C THR A 184 12.95 -8.57 23.67
N GLY A 185 12.54 -7.80 22.65
CA GLY A 185 13.31 -6.68 22.09
C GLY A 185 13.41 -5.48 23.04
N ASP A 186 12.36 -5.22 23.82
CA ASP A 186 12.30 -4.14 24.81
C ASP A 186 13.25 -4.41 25.97
N THR A 187 13.47 -5.65 26.40
CA THR A 187 14.46 -5.92 27.46
C THR A 187 15.87 -5.62 27.00
N THR A 188 16.31 -6.15 25.85
CA THR A 188 17.64 -5.87 25.26
C THR A 188 17.81 -4.39 24.85
N GLY A 189 16.80 -3.80 24.23
CA GLY A 189 16.74 -2.38 23.95
C GLY A 189 16.78 -1.56 25.24
N SER A 190 15.97 -1.92 26.26
CA SER A 190 15.95 -1.22 27.54
C SER A 190 17.24 -1.37 28.33
N VAL A 191 18.02 -2.44 28.26
CA VAL A 191 19.35 -2.48 28.93
C VAL A 191 20.28 -1.41 28.35
N LEU A 192 20.15 -1.11 27.05
CA LEU A 192 20.92 -0.07 26.37
C LEU A 192 20.29 1.34 26.51
N PHE A 193 18.96 1.44 26.42
CA PHE A 193 18.16 2.65 26.67
C PHE A 193 18.09 2.99 28.16
N SER A 194 18.47 2.11 29.08
CA SER A 194 18.66 2.38 30.51
C SER A 194 19.93 3.21 30.78
N ARG A 195 20.81 3.37 29.79
CA ARG A 195 21.82 4.45 29.78
C ARG A 195 21.28 5.78 29.20
N GLY A 196 20.02 5.81 28.76
CA GLY A 196 19.28 7.01 28.32
C GLY A 196 17.97 7.23 29.09
N PRO A 197 17.28 8.37 28.92
CA PRO A 197 16.14 8.76 29.74
C PRO A 197 14.76 8.36 29.17
N ILE A 198 14.65 7.27 28.40
CA ILE A 198 13.38 6.89 27.75
C ILE A 198 12.72 5.74 28.51
N SER A 199 11.62 6.04 29.20
CA SER A 199 10.79 5.05 29.90
C SER A 199 10.15 4.05 28.90
N LYS A 200 9.91 2.80 29.33
CA LYS A 200 9.11 1.81 28.57
C LYS A 200 7.77 2.39 28.10
N LEU A 201 7.16 3.26 28.91
CA LEU A 201 5.94 3.97 28.57
C LEU A 201 6.13 4.93 27.38
N THR A 202 7.24 5.66 27.36
CA THR A 202 7.57 6.61 26.29
C THR A 202 7.78 5.90 24.96
N PHE A 203 8.46 4.75 24.95
CA PHE A 203 8.60 3.92 23.75
C PHE A 203 7.24 3.49 23.19
N LYS A 204 6.38 2.89 24.04
CA LYS A 204 5.03 2.47 23.64
C LYS A 204 4.17 3.64 23.14
N LEU A 205 4.29 4.81 23.76
CA LEU A 205 3.56 6.02 23.34
C LEU A 205 4.02 6.54 21.97
N ILE A 206 5.33 6.61 21.72
CA ILE A 206 5.88 6.98 20.41
C ILE A 206 5.42 6.00 19.33
N LEU A 207 5.48 4.69 19.64
CA LEU A 207 5.04 3.65 18.72
C LEU A 207 3.52 3.75 18.45
N ALA A 208 2.70 4.03 19.46
CA ALA A 208 1.26 4.26 19.30
C ALA A 208 0.95 5.48 18.42
N LEU A 209 1.71 6.57 18.56
CA LEU A 209 1.59 7.76 17.71
C LEU A 209 1.97 7.46 16.24
N LEU A 210 3.05 6.70 16.02
CA LEU A 210 3.43 6.25 14.68
C LEU A 210 2.33 5.36 14.06
N CYS A 211 1.79 4.44 14.85
CA CYS A 211 0.69 3.57 14.45
C CYS A 211 -0.58 4.35 14.07
N SER A 212 -0.92 5.39 14.84
CA SER A 212 -2.01 6.32 14.54
C SER A 212 -1.79 7.02 13.20
N LEU A 213 -0.58 7.53 12.96
CA LEU A 213 -0.23 8.21 11.70
C LEU A 213 -0.33 7.27 10.49
N ILE A 214 0.23 6.05 10.60
CA ILE A 214 0.13 5.02 9.55
C ILE A 214 -1.35 4.67 9.31
N GLY A 215 -2.13 4.49 10.37
CA GLY A 215 -3.56 4.21 10.27
C GLY A 215 -4.34 5.33 9.57
N ALA A 216 -4.02 6.59 9.86
CA ALA A 216 -4.60 7.75 9.19
C ALA A 216 -4.30 7.75 7.68
N PHE A 217 -3.04 7.52 7.31
CA PHE A 217 -2.62 7.42 5.91
C PHE A 217 -3.28 6.25 5.15
N LEU A 218 -3.57 5.15 5.85
CA LEU A 218 -4.24 3.98 5.27
C LEU A 218 -5.77 4.03 5.30
N THR A 219 -6.35 5.11 5.83
CA THR A 219 -7.80 5.30 5.93
C THR A 219 -8.44 5.38 4.54
N PHE A 220 -8.05 6.36 3.73
CA PHE A 220 -8.61 6.51 2.38
C PHE A 220 -8.32 5.30 1.48
N PRO A 221 -7.08 4.76 1.43
CA PRO A 221 -6.81 3.51 0.72
C PRO A 221 -7.76 2.35 1.05
N GLY A 222 -8.03 2.11 2.34
CA GLY A 222 -8.89 0.98 2.73
C GLY A 222 -10.37 1.21 2.45
N LEU A 223 -10.88 2.41 2.72
CA LEU A 223 -12.27 2.76 2.38
C LEU A 223 -12.52 2.64 0.88
N ARG A 224 -11.55 3.09 0.09
CA ARG A 224 -11.62 3.05 -1.37
C ARG A 224 -11.52 1.62 -1.92
N LEU A 225 -10.66 0.80 -1.32
CA LEU A 225 -10.55 -0.63 -1.65
C LEU A 225 -11.89 -1.35 -1.45
N ALA A 226 -12.61 -1.06 -0.37
CA ALA A 226 -13.91 -1.67 -0.10
C ALA A 226 -14.94 -1.35 -1.19
N GLN A 227 -14.97 -0.09 -1.64
CA GLN A 227 -15.84 0.32 -2.75
C GLN A 227 -15.49 -0.42 -4.04
N MET A 228 -14.21 -0.45 -4.40
CA MET A 228 -13.74 -1.15 -5.62
C MET A 228 -14.03 -2.63 -5.57
N HIS A 229 -13.93 -3.26 -4.40
CA HIS A 229 -14.21 -4.67 -4.24
C HIS A 229 -15.69 -4.98 -4.51
N LEU A 230 -16.62 -4.22 -3.91
CA LEU A 230 -18.06 -4.37 -4.17
C LEU A 230 -18.39 -4.12 -5.64
N ASP A 231 -17.79 -3.09 -6.23
CA ASP A 231 -17.97 -2.77 -7.65
C ASP A 231 -17.45 -3.89 -8.55
N ALA A 232 -16.27 -4.45 -8.25
CA ALA A 232 -15.64 -5.52 -9.03
C ALA A 232 -16.42 -6.84 -8.94
N LEU A 233 -16.99 -7.16 -7.78
CA LEU A 233 -17.83 -8.35 -7.61
C LEU A 233 -19.10 -8.27 -8.48
N ASN A 234 -19.74 -7.10 -8.54
CA ASN A 234 -20.95 -6.90 -9.34
C ASN A 234 -20.68 -6.99 -10.86
N LEU A 235 -19.46 -6.69 -11.30
CA LEU A 235 -19.08 -6.71 -12.71
C LEU A 235 -18.58 -8.09 -13.18
N THR A 236 -18.14 -8.93 -12.26
CA THR A 236 -17.51 -10.21 -12.58
C THR A 236 -18.52 -11.35 -12.54
N THR A 237 -18.65 -12.10 -13.63
CA THR A 237 -19.55 -13.28 -13.73
C THR A 237 -18.85 -14.61 -13.45
N ALA A 238 -17.53 -14.68 -13.63
CA ALA A 238 -16.76 -15.90 -13.44
C ALA A 238 -16.53 -16.22 -11.96
N LYS A 239 -16.95 -17.42 -11.53
CA LYS A 239 -16.84 -17.87 -10.12
C LYS A 239 -15.40 -17.88 -9.60
N VAL A 240 -14.43 -18.26 -10.42
CA VAL A 240 -13.01 -18.28 -10.03
C VAL A 240 -12.48 -16.87 -9.75
N THR A 241 -12.83 -15.90 -10.58
CA THR A 241 -12.41 -14.50 -10.34
C THR A 241 -13.12 -13.92 -9.12
N GLN A 242 -14.39 -14.27 -8.88
CA GLN A 242 -15.10 -13.89 -7.66
C GLN A 242 -14.43 -14.46 -6.40
N THR A 243 -14.07 -15.74 -6.38
CA THR A 243 -13.37 -16.34 -5.23
C THR A 243 -12.00 -15.70 -5.01
N LEU A 244 -11.23 -15.44 -6.08
CA LEU A 244 -9.96 -14.72 -5.98
C LEU A 244 -10.14 -13.29 -5.46
N LEU A 245 -11.21 -12.58 -5.85
CA LEU A 245 -11.54 -11.26 -5.31
C LEU A 245 -11.89 -11.31 -3.82
N HIS A 246 -12.60 -12.34 -3.36
CA HIS A 246 -12.87 -12.52 -1.93
C HIS A 246 -11.60 -12.82 -1.14
N ILE A 247 -10.74 -13.71 -1.64
CA ILE A 247 -9.44 -14.00 -1.01
C ILE A 247 -8.57 -12.73 -1.00
N ASN A 248 -8.60 -11.92 -2.06
CA ASN A 248 -7.92 -10.65 -2.15
C ASN A 248 -8.39 -9.65 -1.09
N PHE A 249 -9.70 -9.53 -0.88
CA PHE A 249 -10.27 -8.66 0.15
C PHE A 249 -9.94 -9.15 1.56
N LEU A 250 -9.98 -10.46 1.79
CA LEU A 250 -9.67 -11.10 3.07
C LEU A 250 -8.15 -11.18 3.35
N SER A 251 -7.30 -10.90 2.37
CA SER A 251 -5.85 -11.06 2.49
C SER A 251 -5.25 -10.35 3.71
N PRO A 252 -5.65 -9.11 4.09
CA PRO A 252 -5.08 -8.45 5.26
C PRO A 252 -5.53 -9.13 6.57
N LEU A 253 -6.72 -9.74 6.61
CA LEU A 253 -7.13 -10.57 7.74
C LEU A 253 -6.26 -11.81 7.86
N ILE A 254 -6.05 -12.53 6.75
CA ILE A 254 -5.20 -13.73 6.73
C ILE A 254 -3.80 -13.37 7.26
N MET A 255 -3.23 -12.25 6.82
CA MET A 255 -1.97 -11.74 7.34
C MET A 255 -2.01 -11.47 8.85
N VAL A 256 -3.06 -10.82 9.36
CA VAL A 256 -3.20 -10.54 10.80
C VAL A 256 -3.29 -11.83 11.63
N LEU A 257 -4.01 -12.84 11.13
CA LEU A 257 -4.22 -14.11 11.83
C LEU A 257 -2.94 -14.95 11.96
N LEU A 258 -1.93 -14.75 11.10
CA LEU A 258 -0.64 -15.47 11.19
C LEU A 258 0.19 -15.10 12.43
N TRP A 259 -0.15 -14.01 13.13
CA TRP A 259 0.53 -13.59 14.37
C TRP A 259 -0.25 -13.93 15.65
N VAL A 260 -1.46 -14.47 15.50
CA VAL A 260 -2.31 -14.84 16.63
C VAL A 260 -1.99 -16.27 17.03
N LYS A 261 -1.20 -16.45 18.10
CA LYS A 261 -0.73 -17.76 18.58
C LYS A 261 -1.82 -18.82 18.70
N PRO A 262 -2.96 -18.58 19.38
CA PRO A 262 -3.98 -19.61 19.57
C PRO A 262 -4.70 -20.03 18.29
N ILE A 263 -4.65 -19.22 17.23
CA ILE A 263 -5.38 -19.51 15.99
C ILE A 263 -4.52 -20.31 15.02
N THR A 264 -3.26 -19.93 14.85
CA THR A 264 -2.38 -20.50 13.84
C THR A 264 -1.23 -21.28 14.48
N LYS A 265 -0.45 -20.66 15.36
CA LYS A 265 0.76 -21.28 15.92
C LYS A 265 0.41 -22.52 16.76
N ASP A 266 -0.48 -22.39 17.74
CA ASP A 266 -0.82 -23.49 18.65
C ASP A 266 -1.59 -24.61 17.93
N TYR A 267 -2.41 -24.24 16.94
CA TYR A 267 -3.14 -25.21 16.11
C TYR A 267 -2.20 -26.02 15.19
N LEU A 268 -1.18 -25.36 14.61
CA LEU A 268 -0.27 -25.97 13.64
C LEU A 268 0.90 -26.70 14.32
N LEU A 269 1.40 -26.19 15.44
CA LEU A 269 2.44 -26.85 16.23
C LEU A 269 1.89 -27.95 17.14
N ASN A 270 0.68 -27.82 17.67
CA ASN A 270 0.07 -28.83 18.55
C ASN A 270 -1.36 -29.11 18.11
N PRO A 271 -1.59 -29.84 17.00
CA PRO A 271 -2.93 -30.26 16.64
C PRO A 271 -3.46 -31.12 17.79
N ALA A 272 -4.50 -30.64 18.49
CA ALA A 272 -5.16 -31.33 19.59
C ALA A 272 -5.98 -32.56 19.12
N LEU A 273 -5.48 -33.26 18.10
CA LEU A 273 -6.14 -34.31 17.34
C LEU A 273 -5.48 -35.68 17.58
N GLY A 274 -5.17 -36.03 18.82
CA GLY A 274 -4.67 -37.36 19.18
C GLY A 274 -3.85 -37.42 20.46
N LYS A 275 -3.76 -38.62 21.06
CA LYS A 275 -3.00 -38.90 22.30
C LYS A 275 -1.46 -38.80 22.14
N GLU A 276 -0.96 -38.55 20.94
CA GLU A 276 0.44 -38.31 20.65
C GLU A 276 0.57 -37.03 19.81
N SER A 277 0.78 -35.90 20.48
CA SER A 277 1.00 -34.61 19.82
C SER A 277 2.44 -34.54 19.32
N MET A 278 2.69 -35.11 18.14
CA MET A 278 3.91 -34.82 17.39
C MET A 278 3.80 -33.40 16.81
N PRO A 279 4.80 -32.53 17.01
CA PRO A 279 4.76 -31.19 16.44
C PRO A 279 4.81 -31.29 14.92
N LEU A 280 3.77 -30.78 14.25
CA LEU A 280 3.62 -30.88 12.79
C LEU A 280 4.69 -30.06 12.04
N MET A 281 5.27 -29.06 12.71
CA MET A 281 6.20 -28.10 12.12
C MET A 281 7.07 -27.43 13.20
N THR A 282 8.33 -27.13 12.89
CA THR A 282 9.24 -26.37 13.79
C THR A 282 8.92 -24.87 13.78
N GLU A 283 9.34 -24.14 14.82
CA GLU A 283 9.10 -22.70 14.92
C GLU A 283 9.73 -21.91 13.76
N GLU A 284 10.92 -22.32 13.30
CA GLU A 284 11.61 -21.70 12.17
C GLU A 284 10.84 -21.88 10.86
N THR A 285 10.33 -23.10 10.62
CA THR A 285 9.52 -23.38 9.45
C THR A 285 8.25 -22.52 9.48
N TYR A 286 7.64 -22.29 10.65
CA TYR A 286 6.47 -21.41 10.79
C TYR A 286 6.76 -19.95 10.44
N ASP A 287 7.91 -19.43 10.87
CA ASP A 287 8.32 -18.06 10.53
C ASP A 287 8.58 -17.91 9.03
N THR A 288 9.20 -18.90 8.37
CA THR A 288 9.37 -18.88 6.90
C THR A 288 8.04 -18.99 6.15
N LEU A 289 7.12 -19.85 6.61
CA LEU A 289 5.76 -19.97 6.06
C LEU A 289 5.04 -18.62 6.11
N ARG A 290 5.13 -17.92 7.25
CA ARG A 290 4.50 -16.60 7.44
C ARG A 290 4.98 -15.61 6.39
N LEU A 291 6.29 -15.53 6.15
CA LEU A 291 6.87 -14.63 5.15
C LEU A 291 6.40 -14.99 3.73
N TRP A 292 6.43 -16.27 3.37
CA TRP A 292 5.94 -16.76 2.08
C TRP A 292 4.45 -16.49 1.85
N ALA A 293 3.62 -16.68 2.88
CA ALA A 293 2.19 -16.39 2.83
C ALA A 293 1.95 -14.91 2.54
N ILE A 294 2.69 -14.00 3.17
CA ILE A 294 2.57 -12.56 2.92
C ILE A 294 2.98 -12.22 1.48
N LEU A 295 4.09 -12.78 0.99
CA LEU A 295 4.52 -12.59 -0.40
C LEU A 295 3.46 -13.06 -1.40
N LEU A 296 2.92 -14.27 -1.20
CA LEU A 296 1.89 -14.82 -2.07
C LEU A 296 0.62 -13.95 -2.08
N LEU A 297 0.18 -13.48 -0.92
CA LEU A 297 -0.96 -12.59 -0.81
C LEU A 297 -0.67 -11.21 -1.45
N CYS A 298 0.55 -10.69 -1.37
CA CYS A 298 0.96 -9.48 -2.07
C CYS A 298 0.90 -9.65 -3.60
N VAL A 299 1.38 -10.79 -4.11
CA VAL A 299 1.31 -11.13 -5.55
C VAL A 299 -0.15 -11.27 -6.00
N LEU A 300 -1.01 -11.93 -5.20
CA LEU A 300 -2.44 -12.01 -5.47
C LEU A 300 -3.06 -10.61 -5.55
N ARG A 301 -2.65 -9.69 -4.67
CA ARG A 301 -3.09 -8.28 -4.73
C ARG A 301 -2.66 -7.57 -6.00
N LEU A 302 -1.42 -7.71 -6.44
CA LEU A 302 -0.99 -7.16 -7.73
C LEU A 302 -1.79 -7.75 -8.90
N ALA A 303 -2.03 -9.06 -8.90
CA ALA A 303 -2.77 -9.73 -9.96
C ALA A 303 -4.23 -9.23 -10.05
N MET A 304 -4.87 -8.97 -8.91
CA MET A 304 -6.26 -8.48 -8.86
C MET A 304 -6.39 -6.97 -9.06
N MET A 305 -5.30 -6.21 -9.04
CA MET A 305 -5.33 -4.73 -9.16
C MET A 305 -6.09 -4.25 -10.40
N ARG A 306 -5.88 -4.89 -11.56
CA ARG A 306 -6.53 -4.48 -12.81
C ARG A 306 -8.05 -4.62 -12.76
N HIS A 307 -8.56 -5.65 -12.09
CA HIS A 307 -10.00 -5.86 -11.92
C HIS A 307 -10.61 -4.74 -11.05
N HIS A 308 -9.93 -4.36 -9.96
CA HIS A 308 -10.33 -3.26 -9.10
C HIS A 308 -10.28 -1.90 -9.82
N LEU A 309 -9.23 -1.65 -10.61
CA LEU A 309 -9.13 -0.42 -11.41
C LEU A 309 -10.20 -0.34 -12.49
N GLN A 310 -10.51 -1.45 -13.16
CA GLN A 310 -11.60 -1.49 -14.14
C GLN A 310 -12.95 -1.21 -13.47
N ALA A 311 -13.18 -1.77 -12.29
CA ALA A 311 -14.39 -1.52 -11.52
C ALA A 311 -14.53 -0.03 -11.16
N TYR A 312 -13.43 0.63 -10.83
CA TYR A 312 -13.40 2.08 -10.62
C TYR A 312 -13.70 2.87 -11.90
N LEU A 313 -13.11 2.52 -13.04
CA LEU A 313 -13.40 3.20 -14.32
C LEU A 313 -14.87 3.09 -14.72
N ASN A 314 -15.51 1.96 -14.39
CA ASN A 314 -16.94 1.73 -14.60
C ASN A 314 -17.85 2.59 -13.71
N LEU A 315 -17.30 3.31 -12.73
CA LEU A 315 -18.06 4.28 -11.93
C LEU A 315 -18.62 5.42 -12.78
N ALA A 316 -17.96 5.79 -13.88
CA ALA A 316 -18.47 6.79 -14.81
C ALA A 316 -19.82 6.37 -15.42
N GLN A 317 -19.91 5.12 -15.87
CA GLN A 317 -21.13 4.55 -16.43
C GLN A 317 -22.24 4.45 -15.37
N LYS A 318 -21.91 3.97 -14.16
CA LYS A 318 -22.86 3.93 -13.03
C LYS A 318 -23.37 5.32 -12.67
N GLY A 319 -22.51 6.34 -12.69
CA GLY A 319 -22.88 7.73 -12.45
C GLY A 319 -23.89 8.25 -13.47
N VAL A 320 -23.70 7.94 -14.76
CA VAL A 320 -24.66 8.29 -15.81
C VAL A 320 -25.98 7.54 -15.65
N GLU A 321 -25.95 6.25 -15.33
CA GLU A 321 -27.17 5.46 -15.09
C GLU A 321 -27.94 5.94 -13.87
N GLN A 322 -27.26 6.36 -12.80
CA GLN A 322 -27.90 6.94 -11.63
C GLN A 322 -28.53 8.29 -11.96
N MET A 323 -27.81 9.14 -12.70
CA MET A 323 -28.35 10.41 -13.19
C MET A 323 -29.62 10.19 -14.02
N LYS A 324 -29.70 9.15 -14.88
CA LYS A 324 -30.92 8.86 -15.67
C LYS A 324 -32.15 8.58 -14.81
N LYS A 325 -31.97 8.13 -13.56
CA LYS A 325 -33.07 7.87 -12.61
C LYS A 325 -33.55 9.13 -11.89
N GLU A 326 -32.72 10.17 -11.82
CA GLU A 326 -33.06 11.43 -11.18
C GLU A 326 -33.80 12.36 -12.14
N ALA A 327 -34.95 12.89 -11.72
CA ALA A 327 -35.63 13.94 -12.47
C ALA A 327 -34.85 15.25 -12.37
N GLY A 328 -34.64 15.94 -13.50
CA GLY A 328 -34.02 17.25 -13.51
C GLY A 328 -33.28 17.57 -14.80
N ARG A 329 -32.63 18.73 -14.81
CA ARG A 329 -31.70 19.13 -15.86
C ARG A 329 -30.30 19.21 -15.26
N ILE A 330 -29.30 18.80 -16.02
CA ILE A 330 -27.89 18.92 -15.67
C ILE A 330 -27.20 19.81 -16.71
N SER A 331 -26.19 20.57 -16.30
CA SER A 331 -25.36 21.28 -17.26
C SER A 331 -24.46 20.29 -18.00
N THR A 332 -24.24 20.53 -19.29
CA THR A 332 -23.31 19.75 -20.14
C THR A 332 -21.90 19.70 -19.55
N ILE A 333 -21.45 20.84 -19.01
CA ILE A 333 -20.14 20.96 -18.35
C ILE A 333 -20.08 20.09 -17.09
N ASP A 334 -21.12 20.07 -16.27
CA ASP A 334 -21.12 19.27 -15.04
C ASP A 334 -21.18 17.77 -15.34
N LEU A 335 -21.92 17.36 -16.38
CA LEU A 335 -21.93 15.98 -16.87
C LEU A 335 -20.56 15.56 -17.40
N GLN A 336 -19.93 16.39 -18.23
CA GLN A 336 -18.58 16.13 -18.74
C GLN A 336 -17.57 16.05 -17.60
N LYS A 337 -17.64 16.97 -16.62
CA LYS A 337 -16.78 16.95 -15.42
C LYS A 337 -16.99 15.69 -14.59
N MET A 338 -18.24 15.23 -14.39
CA MET A 338 -18.55 14.01 -13.66
C MET A 338 -17.85 12.80 -14.30
N VAL A 339 -17.98 12.63 -15.62
CA VAL A 339 -17.38 11.51 -16.36
C VAL A 339 -15.85 11.63 -16.41
N ALA A 340 -15.34 12.81 -16.78
CA ALA A 340 -13.90 13.05 -16.93
C ALA A 340 -13.14 12.90 -15.60
N ARG A 341 -13.74 13.32 -14.46
CA ARG A 341 -13.13 13.22 -13.14
C ARG A 341 -12.72 11.79 -12.81
N VAL A 342 -13.55 10.79 -13.16
CA VAL A 342 -13.24 9.37 -12.91
C VAL A 342 -11.94 8.98 -13.60
N PHE A 343 -11.75 9.41 -14.86
CA PHE A 343 -10.51 9.12 -15.58
C PHE A 343 -9.31 9.88 -14.99
N TYR A 344 -9.40 11.19 -14.79
CA TYR A 344 -8.28 12.00 -14.28
C TYR A 344 -7.80 11.59 -12.88
N TYR A 345 -8.66 10.99 -12.06
CA TYR A 345 -8.33 10.47 -10.73
C TYR A 345 -7.78 9.04 -10.73
N LEU A 346 -7.68 8.37 -11.88
CA LEU A 346 -7.24 6.98 -11.98
C LEU A 346 -5.88 6.72 -11.33
N CYS A 347 -4.90 7.60 -11.51
CA CYS A 347 -3.57 7.42 -10.91
C CYS A 347 -3.56 7.61 -9.40
N VAL A 348 -4.36 8.53 -8.86
CA VAL A 348 -4.55 8.69 -7.41
C VAL A 348 -5.07 7.39 -6.80
N ILE A 349 -6.06 6.80 -7.46
CA ILE A 349 -6.67 5.53 -7.09
C ILE A 349 -5.68 4.36 -7.20
N ALA A 350 -4.91 4.29 -8.28
CA ALA A 350 -3.88 3.28 -8.46
C ALA A 350 -2.80 3.38 -7.38
N LEU A 351 -2.40 4.60 -7.00
CA LEU A 351 -1.49 4.86 -5.88
C LEU A 351 -2.07 4.39 -4.54
N GLN A 352 -3.35 4.63 -4.28
CA GLN A 352 -4.03 4.16 -3.07
C GLN A 352 -4.06 2.63 -2.98
N TYR A 353 -4.14 1.93 -4.10
CA TYR A 353 -4.08 0.46 -4.13
C TYR A 353 -2.63 -0.05 -3.92
N VAL A 354 -1.67 0.54 -4.63
CA VAL A 354 -0.28 0.07 -4.70
C VAL A 354 0.52 0.46 -3.45
N ALA A 355 0.37 1.68 -2.92
CA ALA A 355 1.22 2.17 -1.84
C ALA A 355 1.18 1.29 -0.58
N PRO A 356 0.00 0.87 -0.05
CA PRO A 356 -0.03 -0.01 1.13
C PRO A 356 0.54 -1.40 0.85
N LEU A 357 0.37 -1.90 -0.37
CA LEU A 357 0.93 -3.17 -0.80
C LEU A 357 2.46 -3.13 -0.85
N VAL A 358 3.02 -2.07 -1.43
CA VAL A 358 4.47 -1.85 -1.48
C VAL A 358 5.03 -1.73 -0.06
N MET A 359 4.31 -1.03 0.82
CA MET A 359 4.65 -0.93 2.23
C MET A 359 4.74 -2.29 2.91
N LEU A 360 3.74 -3.15 2.72
CA LEU A 360 3.73 -4.53 3.26
C LEU A 360 4.90 -5.34 2.71
N LEU A 361 5.10 -5.32 1.38
CA LEU A 361 6.14 -6.10 0.72
C LEU A 361 7.55 -5.73 1.23
N HIS A 362 7.87 -4.44 1.29
CA HIS A 362 9.21 -4.00 1.69
C HIS A 362 9.43 -4.09 3.21
N THR A 363 8.37 -3.94 4.02
CA THR A 363 8.47 -4.23 5.46
C THR A 363 8.73 -5.72 5.69
N THR A 364 8.15 -6.61 4.87
CA THR A 364 8.39 -8.06 4.93
C THR A 364 9.83 -8.43 4.53
N PHE A 365 10.39 -7.78 3.50
CA PHE A 365 11.80 -7.95 3.12
C PHE A 365 12.76 -7.49 4.21
N LEU A 366 12.46 -6.36 4.86
CA LEU A 366 13.22 -5.90 6.02
C LEU A 366 13.07 -6.85 7.20
N LEU A 367 11.87 -7.37 7.47
CA LEU A 367 11.62 -8.34 8.54
C LEU A 367 12.47 -9.59 8.32
N LYS A 368 12.54 -10.11 7.09
CA LYS A 368 13.42 -11.24 6.76
C LYS A 368 14.88 -10.90 7.05
N THR A 369 15.37 -9.83 6.46
CA THR A 369 16.81 -9.50 6.42
C THR A 369 17.36 -9.05 7.76
N LEU A 370 16.60 -8.23 8.51
CA LEU A 370 17.02 -7.69 9.80
C LEU A 370 16.56 -8.54 10.99
N GLY A 371 15.49 -9.33 10.81
CA GLY A 371 14.96 -10.23 11.83
C GLY A 371 15.64 -11.60 11.89
N GLY A 372 16.57 -11.89 10.97
CA GLY A 372 17.34 -13.13 10.94
C GLY A 372 16.57 -14.34 10.42
N HIS A 373 15.49 -14.13 9.64
CA HIS A 373 14.76 -15.23 9.03
C HIS A 373 15.42 -15.67 7.71
N SER A 374 15.35 -16.96 7.41
CA SER A 374 15.78 -17.54 6.14
C SER A 374 14.59 -17.69 5.17
N TRP A 375 14.86 -17.80 3.86
CA TRP A 375 13.83 -18.17 2.87
C TRP A 375 13.69 -19.68 2.68
N GLY A 376 14.68 -20.45 3.14
CA GLY A 376 14.76 -21.90 2.98
C GLY A 376 14.39 -22.64 4.25
N VAL A 377 13.71 -23.77 4.07
CA VAL A 377 13.56 -24.81 5.10
C VAL A 377 14.83 -25.67 5.04
N TYR A 378 15.94 -25.14 5.51
CA TYR A 378 17.10 -25.99 5.79
C TYR A 378 16.95 -26.46 7.23
N SER A 379 16.87 -27.78 7.44
CA SER A 379 17.24 -28.32 8.74
C SER A 379 18.70 -27.97 8.96
N GLU A 380 18.98 -27.08 9.91
CA GLU A 380 20.32 -26.98 10.49
C GLU A 380 20.57 -28.26 11.29
N GLU A 381 20.90 -29.35 10.59
CA GLU A 381 21.76 -30.38 11.18
C GLU A 381 23.21 -29.95 10.90
N ASP A 382 23.88 -29.58 12.00
CA ASP A 382 25.32 -29.39 12.17
C ASP A 382 26.02 -28.22 11.46
N LEU A 383 26.06 -27.05 12.13
CA LEU A 383 27.26 -26.19 12.13
C LEU A 383 27.39 -25.38 13.44
N PRO A 384 28.54 -25.44 14.14
CA PRO A 384 28.74 -24.70 15.38
C PRO A 384 28.93 -23.20 15.12
N CYS A 385 28.23 -22.39 15.92
CA CYS A 385 28.33 -20.94 15.98
C CYS A 385 29.79 -20.45 16.12
N PRO A 386 30.31 -19.57 15.24
CA PRO A 386 31.52 -18.83 15.54
C PRO A 386 31.14 -17.47 16.16
N MET A 387 30.78 -17.49 17.44
CA MET A 387 30.93 -16.31 18.30
C MET A 387 31.90 -16.64 19.43
N GLU A 388 33.16 -16.89 19.06
CA GLU A 388 34.27 -16.63 19.97
C GLU A 388 34.79 -15.21 19.70
N ILE A 389 34.56 -14.36 20.70
CA ILE A 389 35.17 -13.05 20.84
C ILE A 389 36.65 -13.29 21.15
N ASN A 390 37.51 -13.27 20.14
CA ASN A 390 38.94 -13.08 20.34
C ASN A 390 39.29 -11.60 20.13
N SER A 391 39.44 -10.92 21.26
CA SER A 391 40.08 -9.63 21.39
C SER A 391 41.59 -9.78 21.23
N ASP A 392 42.15 -9.20 20.17
CA ASP A 392 43.55 -8.74 20.15
C ASP A 392 43.72 -7.52 19.22
N PRO A 393 44.59 -6.55 19.56
CA PRO A 393 44.62 -5.24 18.92
C PRO A 393 45.60 -5.20 17.75
N ALA A 394 45.09 -5.10 16.52
CA ALA A 394 45.92 -4.91 15.33
C ALA A 394 46.27 -3.42 15.13
N VAL A 395 47.57 -3.16 15.25
CA VAL A 395 48.36 -1.96 14.99
C VAL A 395 47.88 -1.13 13.78
N VAL A 396 47.66 0.17 14.03
CA VAL A 396 47.35 1.20 13.02
C VAL A 396 48.61 1.51 12.19
N ALA A 397 48.61 1.13 10.91
CA ALA A 397 49.56 1.65 9.93
C ALA A 397 48.95 2.88 9.23
N VAL A 398 49.50 4.06 9.53
CA VAL A 398 49.17 5.33 8.88
C VAL A 398 49.84 5.38 7.51
N ALA A 399 49.05 5.38 6.44
CA ALA A 399 49.49 5.76 5.10
C ALA A 399 48.96 7.16 4.76
N THR A 400 49.89 8.10 4.63
CA THR A 400 49.69 9.49 4.22
C THR A 400 49.41 9.63 2.72
N ALA A 401 48.33 10.29 2.33
CA ALA A 401 48.16 10.87 0.99
C ALA A 401 47.29 12.14 1.02
N ALA A 402 47.71 13.14 0.24
CA ALA A 402 47.33 14.56 0.27
C ALA A 402 45.99 14.89 -0.43
N PRO A 403 45.45 16.13 -0.30
CA PRO A 403 44.01 16.41 -0.29
C PRO A 403 43.44 16.87 -1.64
N GLY A 404 42.15 16.60 -1.88
CA GLY A 404 41.39 17.28 -2.93
C GLY A 404 40.04 16.64 -3.28
N LEU A 405 38.95 17.35 -2.97
CA LEU A 405 37.57 17.19 -3.45
C LEU A 405 36.79 15.88 -3.17
N ALA A 406 37.41 14.72 -2.93
CA ALA A 406 36.70 13.47 -2.59
C ALA A 406 36.27 13.40 -1.11
N VAL A 407 36.84 14.27 -0.27
CA VAL A 407 36.71 14.24 1.19
C VAL A 407 35.30 14.53 1.67
N VAL A 408 34.47 15.30 0.93
CA VAL A 408 33.11 15.63 1.40
C VAL A 408 32.13 14.46 1.21
N ALA A 409 32.24 13.71 0.11
CA ALA A 409 31.43 12.52 -0.14
C ALA A 409 31.92 11.33 0.70
N GLN A 410 33.22 11.17 0.89
CA GLN A 410 33.76 10.16 1.80
C GLN A 410 33.49 10.51 3.26
N ALA A 411 33.55 11.78 3.67
CA ALA A 411 33.21 12.18 5.03
C ALA A 411 31.72 11.99 5.33
N SER A 412 30.80 12.22 4.37
CA SER A 412 29.38 11.94 4.57
C SER A 412 29.09 10.43 4.62
N VAL A 413 29.77 9.62 3.80
CA VAL A 413 29.69 8.15 3.85
C VAL A 413 30.28 7.59 5.14
N VAL A 414 31.39 8.16 5.63
CA VAL A 414 32.04 7.78 6.90
C VAL A 414 31.22 8.26 8.11
N GLN A 415 30.63 9.46 8.06
CA GLN A 415 29.69 9.92 9.09
C GLN A 415 28.40 9.09 9.09
N LEU A 416 27.90 8.69 7.92
CA LEU A 416 26.76 7.80 7.79
C LEU A 416 27.12 6.39 8.30
N SER A 417 28.30 5.87 8.00
CA SER A 417 28.75 4.55 8.49
C SER A 417 29.04 4.54 9.99
N VAL A 418 29.53 5.64 10.56
CA VAL A 418 29.75 5.81 12.01
C VAL A 418 28.42 6.03 12.73
N ALA A 419 27.50 6.83 12.18
CA ALA A 419 26.14 6.98 12.69
C ALA A 419 25.37 5.65 12.61
N LEU A 420 25.50 4.89 11.51
CA LEU A 420 24.95 3.54 11.38
C LEU A 420 25.67 2.52 12.28
N GLY A 421 26.97 2.67 12.54
CA GLY A 421 27.72 1.84 13.46
C GLY A 421 27.24 1.99 14.91
N GLY A 422 26.99 3.23 15.33
CA GLY A 422 26.30 3.52 16.60
C GLY A 422 24.85 3.02 16.60
N LEU A 423 24.13 3.13 15.47
CA LEU A 423 22.80 2.56 15.28
C LEU A 423 22.82 1.03 15.39
N ARG A 424 23.86 0.35 14.91
CA ARG A 424 24.01 -1.12 14.96
C ARG A 424 24.21 -1.62 16.39
N THR A 425 24.73 -0.79 17.28
CA THR A 425 24.76 -1.07 18.73
C THR A 425 23.43 -0.78 19.43
N VAL A 426 22.62 0.15 18.91
CA VAL A 426 21.30 0.54 19.47
C VAL A 426 20.15 -0.34 18.97
N PHE A 427 20.26 -0.87 17.77
CA PHE A 427 19.26 -1.72 17.16
C PHE A 427 19.78 -3.15 17.04
N THR A 428 19.53 -3.92 18.09
CA THR A 428 19.74 -5.37 18.06
C THR A 428 18.83 -6.01 17.02
N PRO A 429 19.25 -7.15 16.42
CA PRO A 429 18.40 -7.90 15.50
C PRO A 429 17.06 -8.32 16.16
N LEU A 430 17.06 -8.53 17.48
CA LEU A 430 15.83 -8.80 18.25
C LEU A 430 14.86 -7.62 18.25
N LEU A 431 15.36 -6.38 18.42
CA LEU A 431 14.51 -5.18 18.37
C LEU A 431 13.92 -4.98 16.97
N PHE A 432 14.72 -5.17 15.92
CA PHE A 432 14.22 -5.08 14.54
C PHE A 432 13.21 -6.17 14.22
N ARG A 433 13.44 -7.41 14.68
CA ARG A 433 12.47 -8.51 14.54
C ARG A 433 11.14 -8.12 15.19
N GLY A 434 11.17 -7.66 16.44
CA GLY A 434 9.98 -7.20 17.17
C GLY A 434 9.23 -6.08 16.46
N LEU A 435 9.95 -5.01 16.10
CA LEU A 435 9.37 -3.81 15.51
C LEU A 435 8.82 -4.05 14.10
N LEU A 436 9.54 -4.76 13.23
CA LEU A 436 9.12 -5.03 11.85
C LEU A 436 8.00 -6.08 11.80
N SER A 437 8.02 -7.05 12.72
CA SER A 437 6.94 -8.01 12.91
C SER A 437 5.64 -7.29 13.29
N PHE A 438 5.71 -6.42 14.30
CA PHE A 438 4.59 -5.58 14.71
C PHE A 438 4.14 -4.62 13.61
N LEU A 439 5.05 -3.95 12.91
CA LEU A 439 4.73 -3.01 11.84
C LEU A 439 4.03 -3.70 10.66
N THR A 440 4.53 -4.87 10.24
CA THR A 440 3.91 -5.67 9.16
C THR A 440 2.48 -6.05 9.54
N TRP A 441 2.30 -6.57 10.76
CA TRP A 441 0.99 -6.89 11.30
C TRP A 441 0.08 -5.66 11.42
N TRP A 442 0.61 -4.53 11.89
CA TRP A 442 -0.13 -3.29 12.08
C TRP A 442 -0.67 -2.74 10.76
N ILE A 443 0.16 -2.73 9.71
CA ILE A 443 -0.27 -2.30 8.37
C ILE A 443 -1.41 -3.18 7.87
N ALA A 444 -1.30 -4.50 7.99
CA ALA A 444 -2.36 -5.42 7.60
C ALA A 444 -3.64 -5.21 8.43
N ALA A 445 -3.51 -5.00 9.74
CA ALA A 445 -4.62 -4.73 10.64
C ALA A 445 -5.32 -3.40 10.31
N CYS A 446 -4.56 -2.35 9.99
CA CYS A 446 -5.12 -1.08 9.54
C CYS A 446 -5.91 -1.26 8.24
N LEU A 447 -5.32 -1.93 7.24
CA LEU A 447 -5.98 -2.20 5.96
C LEU A 447 -7.27 -3.00 6.14
N PHE A 448 -7.26 -4.02 7.00
CA PHE A 448 -8.46 -4.80 7.29
C PHE A 448 -9.54 -3.96 7.96
N SER A 449 -9.19 -3.24 9.03
CA SER A 449 -10.15 -2.39 9.76
C SER A 449 -10.78 -1.34 8.85
N THR A 450 -9.98 -0.58 8.08
CA THR A 450 -10.49 0.46 7.17
C THR A 450 -11.34 -0.13 6.05
N SER A 451 -10.97 -1.29 5.52
CA SER A 451 -11.76 -1.97 4.48
C SER A 451 -13.11 -2.45 4.99
N ILE A 452 -13.19 -2.94 6.24
CA ILE A 452 -14.47 -3.30 6.87
C ILE A 452 -15.35 -2.08 7.07
N PHE A 453 -14.80 -1.00 7.64
CA PHE A 453 -15.55 0.26 7.77
C PHE A 453 -16.04 0.75 6.40
N GLY A 454 -15.23 0.61 5.36
CA GLY A 454 -15.60 0.94 3.99
C GLY A 454 -16.76 0.09 3.48
N LEU A 455 -16.78 -1.21 3.76
CA LEU A 455 -17.91 -2.07 3.39
C LEU A 455 -19.19 -1.64 4.10
N PHE A 456 -19.14 -1.42 5.42
CA PHE A 456 -20.29 -0.96 6.20
C PHE A 456 -20.80 0.39 5.68
N TYR A 457 -19.90 1.32 5.39
CA TYR A 457 -20.24 2.62 4.86
C TYR A 457 -21.00 2.51 3.52
N HIS A 458 -20.46 1.75 2.57
CA HIS A 458 -21.10 1.64 1.25
C HIS A 458 -22.38 0.80 1.24
N GLN A 459 -22.47 -0.23 2.08
CA GLN A 459 -23.66 -1.09 2.13
C GLN A 459 -24.83 -0.48 2.90
N TYR A 460 -24.57 0.31 3.95
CA TYR A 460 -25.64 0.80 4.83
C TYR A 460 -25.90 2.30 4.71
N LEU A 461 -24.90 3.13 4.38
CA LEU A 461 -25.08 4.59 4.31
C LEU A 461 -25.28 5.11 2.89
N MET A 462 -24.82 4.39 1.87
CA MET A 462 -24.97 4.79 0.45
C MET A 462 -26.06 4.01 -0.29
N ALA A 463 -26.50 2.87 0.24
CA ALA A 463 -27.61 2.09 -0.32
C ALA A 463 -28.96 2.40 0.35
N ALA A 464 -28.95 3.06 1.52
CA ALA A 464 -30.11 3.67 2.16
C ALA A 464 -30.27 5.11 1.65
#